data_AF-A0A7W0NRW5-F1
#
_entry.id   AF-A0A7W0NRW5-F1
#
_cell.length_a   1.000
_cell.length_b   1.000
_cell.length_c   1.000
_cell.angle_alpha   90.00
_cell.angle_beta   90.00
_cell.angle_gamma   90.00
#
_symmetry.space_group_name_H-M   'P 1'
#
loop_
_entity.id
_entity.type
_entity.pdbx_description
1 polymer ?
#
loop_
_entity_poly.entity_id
_entity_poly.type
_entity_poly.pdbx_seq_one_letter_code
_entity_poly.pdbx_strand_id
1 'polypeptide(L)'
;TAPSDKSFKDAVDEARTLMRLRRKLEFGEKDTFGVVTPDAISGLRDSIFGTTFIVILTVPAIALLVGAIVIMNIMLVAVTERTKEIGIRKSLGARQTDILKQFLAEAATLSAIGGLIGLILAELVGLVISAMFIQTKIPWYAAVIAIGVSAGVGILAGLFPAWKAARLDPIEALRAE
;
A
#
# COMPACT_ATOMS: atom_id res chain seq x y z
N THR A 1 -16.69 35.03 -17.77
CA THR A 1 -16.51 33.56 -17.65
C THR A 1 -16.48 32.99 -19.05
N ALA A 2 -15.33 32.48 -19.50
CA ALA A 2 -15.18 31.99 -20.87
C ALA A 2 -15.85 30.60 -21.02
N PRO A 3 -16.68 30.36 -22.05
CA PRO A 3 -17.45 29.13 -22.20
C PRO A 3 -16.66 27.95 -22.83
N SER A 4 -15.42 28.13 -23.30
CA SER A 4 -14.60 27.06 -23.90
C SER A 4 -13.11 27.13 -23.55
N ASP A 5 -12.44 25.97 -23.51
CA ASP A 5 -11.01 25.84 -23.16
C ASP A 5 -10.08 26.59 -24.12
N LYS A 6 -10.46 26.66 -25.41
CA LYS A 6 -9.74 27.41 -26.44
C LYS A 6 -9.85 28.92 -26.21
N SER A 7 -11.07 29.42 -25.94
CA SER A 7 -11.29 30.84 -25.62
C SER A 7 -10.62 31.28 -24.31
N PHE A 8 -10.38 30.35 -23.37
CA PHE A 8 -9.65 30.64 -22.14
C PHE A 8 -8.15 30.82 -22.40
N LYS A 9 -7.54 29.95 -23.22
CA LYS A 9 -6.12 30.05 -23.62
C LYS A 9 -5.86 31.33 -24.42
N ASP A 10 -6.75 31.65 -25.37
CA ASP A 10 -6.65 32.88 -26.17
C ASP A 10 -6.74 34.13 -25.28
N ALA A 11 -7.64 34.16 -24.30
CA ALA A 11 -7.77 35.27 -23.34
C ALA A 11 -6.55 35.41 -22.40
N VAL A 12 -5.94 34.28 -22.02
CA VAL A 12 -4.71 34.25 -21.23
C VAL A 12 -3.54 34.82 -22.02
N ASP A 13 -3.42 34.48 -23.30
CA ASP A 13 -2.35 34.99 -24.17
C ASP A 13 -2.51 36.48 -24.51
N GLU A 14 -3.75 36.95 -24.67
CA GLU A 14 -4.05 38.37 -24.83
C GLU A 14 -3.68 39.16 -23.57
N ALA A 15 -4.09 38.68 -22.39
CA ALA A 15 -3.73 39.28 -21.11
C ALA A 15 -2.20 39.29 -20.88
N ARG A 16 -1.50 38.23 -21.28
CA ARG A 16 -0.05 38.13 -21.25
C ARG A 16 0.61 39.19 -22.13
N THR A 17 0.12 39.35 -23.35
CA THR A 17 0.64 40.33 -24.31
C THR A 17 0.47 41.76 -23.79
N LEU A 18 -0.71 42.10 -23.25
CA LEU A 18 -0.97 43.41 -22.66
C LEU A 18 -0.06 43.70 -21.45
N MET A 19 0.23 42.69 -20.63
CA MET A 19 1.15 42.82 -19.50
C MET A 19 2.61 42.98 -19.92
N ARG A 20 3.06 42.29 -20.99
CA ARG A 20 4.39 42.49 -21.58
C ARG A 20 4.56 43.91 -22.13
N LEU A 21 3.54 44.42 -22.83
CA LEU A 21 3.52 45.79 -23.36
C LEU A 21 3.58 46.83 -22.24
N ARG A 22 2.79 46.66 -21.17
CA ARG A 22 2.81 47.56 -20.02
C ARG A 22 4.16 47.58 -19.30
N ARG A 23 4.85 46.44 -19.25
CA ARG A 23 6.16 46.29 -18.59
C ARG A 23 7.36 46.58 -19.50
N LYS A 24 7.13 46.92 -20.78
CA LYS A 24 8.17 47.21 -21.78
C LYS A 24 9.18 46.07 -21.94
N LEU A 25 8.71 44.81 -21.91
CA LEU A 25 9.58 43.65 -22.09
C LEU A 25 9.88 43.43 -23.57
N GLU A 26 11.15 43.20 -23.89
CA GLU A 26 11.59 42.98 -25.28
C GLU A 26 11.24 41.57 -25.80
N PHE A 27 11.29 41.40 -27.12
CA PHE A 27 11.07 40.10 -27.75
C PHE A 27 12.22 39.14 -27.41
N GLY A 28 11.92 38.07 -26.67
CA GLY A 28 12.89 37.08 -26.19
C GLY A 28 13.20 37.15 -24.70
N GLU A 29 12.80 38.23 -24.03
CA GLU A 29 12.97 38.36 -22.57
C GLU A 29 11.95 37.50 -21.81
N LYS A 30 12.41 36.85 -20.73
CA LYS A 30 11.53 36.01 -19.88
C LYS A 30 10.48 36.88 -19.20
N ASP A 31 9.25 36.37 -19.10
CA ASP A 31 8.16 37.07 -18.41
C ASP A 31 8.57 37.37 -16.95
N THR A 32 8.56 38.65 -16.57
CA THR A 32 8.80 39.08 -15.17
C THR A 32 7.53 39.05 -14.32
N PHE A 33 6.45 38.46 -14.85
CA PHE A 33 5.15 38.33 -14.20
C PHE A 33 4.65 36.89 -14.36
N GLY A 34 3.97 36.37 -13.34
CA GLY A 34 3.34 35.05 -13.39
C GLY A 34 1.89 35.17 -13.83
N VAL A 35 1.47 34.35 -14.79
CA VAL A 35 0.06 34.12 -15.07
C VAL A 35 -0.35 32.82 -14.36
N VAL A 36 -1.20 32.94 -13.36
CA VAL A 36 -1.67 31.78 -12.60
C VAL A 36 -2.87 31.20 -13.35
N THR A 37 -2.61 30.22 -14.20
CA THR A 37 -3.66 29.40 -14.84
C THR A 37 -3.93 28.14 -14.03
N PRO A 38 -5.13 27.54 -14.15
CA PRO A 38 -5.41 26.22 -13.58
C PRO A 38 -4.36 25.18 -14.00
N ASP A 39 -3.92 25.22 -15.26
CA ASP A 39 -2.90 24.32 -15.81
C ASP A 39 -1.51 24.51 -15.17
N ALA A 40 -1.15 25.75 -14.84
CA ALA A 40 0.12 26.04 -14.14
C ALA A 40 0.10 25.50 -12.69
N ILE A 41 -1.06 25.55 -12.02
CA ILE A 41 -1.24 24.99 -10.68
C ILE A 41 -1.21 23.46 -10.73
N SER A 42 -1.89 22.83 -11.70
CA SER A 42 -1.84 21.36 -11.84
C SER A 42 -0.46 20.85 -12.23
N GLY A 43 0.25 21.53 -13.15
CA GLY A 43 1.61 21.16 -13.54
C GLY A 43 2.63 21.27 -12.39
N LEU A 44 2.48 22.29 -11.53
CA LEU A 44 3.29 22.41 -10.31
C LEU A 44 2.98 21.28 -9.31
N ARG A 45 1.70 20.95 -9.12
CA ARG A 45 1.27 19.82 -8.28
C ARG A 45 1.87 18.52 -8.78
N ASP A 46 1.76 18.21 -10.06
CA ASP A 46 2.27 16.96 -10.63
C ASP A 46 3.79 16.86 -10.53
N SER A 47 4.51 17.98 -10.68
CA SER A 47 5.97 18.03 -10.52
C SER A 47 6.42 17.77 -9.08
N ILE A 48 5.68 18.28 -8.09
CA ILE A 48 6.00 18.10 -6.66
C ILE A 48 5.56 16.72 -6.17
N PHE A 49 4.34 16.31 -6.50
CA PHE A 49 3.74 15.09 -5.94
C PHE A 49 3.96 13.84 -6.80
N GLY A 50 4.26 13.97 -8.10
CA GLY A 50 4.39 12.82 -9.00
C GLY A 50 5.52 11.87 -8.60
N THR A 51 6.73 12.41 -8.38
CA THR A 51 7.88 11.60 -7.94
C THR A 51 7.67 11.03 -6.54
N THR A 52 7.13 11.84 -5.62
CA THR A 52 6.82 11.39 -4.25
C THR A 52 5.78 10.27 -4.25
N PHE A 53 4.79 10.32 -5.13
CA PHE A 53 3.76 9.29 -5.25
C PHE A 53 4.34 7.93 -5.65
N ILE A 54 5.31 7.92 -6.57
CA ILE A 54 6.02 6.69 -6.98
C ILE A 54 6.72 6.06 -5.77
N VAL A 55 7.40 6.86 -4.95
CA VAL A 55 8.11 6.36 -3.75
C VAL A 55 7.13 5.85 -2.70
N ILE A 56 6.05 6.60 -2.44
CA ILE A 56 4.99 6.25 -1.48
C ILE A 56 4.31 4.92 -1.85
N LEU A 57 4.17 4.60 -3.13
CA LEU A 57 3.63 3.30 -3.54
C LEU A 57 4.68 2.19 -3.55
N THR A 58 5.87 2.46 -4.07
CA THR A 58 6.87 1.42 -4.37
C THR A 58 7.50 0.86 -3.09
N VAL A 59 7.87 1.73 -2.14
CA VAL A 59 8.58 1.29 -0.93
C VAL A 59 7.70 0.40 -0.05
N PRO A 60 6.44 0.76 0.26
CA PRO A 60 5.54 -0.13 0.98
C PRO A 60 5.21 -1.40 0.20
N ALA A 61 5.08 -1.35 -1.14
CA ALA A 61 4.83 -2.54 -1.94
C ALA A 61 5.98 -3.57 -1.81
N ILE A 62 7.23 -3.13 -1.85
CA ILE A 62 8.40 -4.00 -1.63
C ILE A 62 8.38 -4.53 -0.18
N ALA A 63 8.09 -3.68 0.80
CA ALA A 63 8.00 -4.11 2.21
C ALA A 63 6.92 -5.18 2.43
N LEU A 64 5.76 -5.05 1.77
CA LEU A 64 4.69 -6.05 1.80
C LEU A 64 5.12 -7.37 1.14
N LEU A 65 5.85 -7.32 0.02
CA LEU A 65 6.40 -8.51 -0.63
C LEU A 65 7.38 -9.25 0.27
N VAL A 66 8.32 -8.53 0.90
CA VAL A 66 9.26 -9.13 1.85
C VAL A 66 8.51 -9.73 3.04
N GLY A 67 7.53 -9.01 3.59
CA GLY A 67 6.66 -9.50 4.65
C GLY A 67 5.89 -10.77 4.26
N ALA A 68 5.36 -10.83 3.04
CA ALA A 68 4.68 -12.00 2.51
C ALA A 68 5.60 -13.23 2.45
N ILE A 69 6.84 -13.06 1.98
CA ILE A 69 7.83 -14.14 1.94
C ILE A 69 8.16 -14.63 3.35
N VAL A 70 8.32 -13.71 4.31
CA VAL A 70 8.58 -14.06 5.72
C VAL A 70 7.43 -14.86 6.30
N ILE A 71 6.18 -14.41 6.11
CA ILE A 71 4.99 -15.12 6.57
C ILE A 71 4.92 -16.51 5.94
N MET A 72 5.14 -16.62 4.63
CA MET A 72 5.14 -17.89 3.93
C MET A 72 6.16 -18.87 4.52
N ASN A 73 7.39 -18.40 4.80
CA ASN A 73 8.44 -19.24 5.38
C ASN A 73 8.09 -19.70 6.80
N ILE A 74 7.61 -18.79 7.65
CA ILE A 74 7.19 -19.14 9.02
C ILE A 74 6.08 -20.19 8.97
N MET A 75 5.10 -20.02 8.08
CA MET A 75 4.00 -20.97 7.92
C MET A 75 4.47 -22.32 7.36
N LEU A 76 5.43 -22.35 6.43
CA LEU A 76 6.02 -23.60 5.95
C LEU A 76 6.69 -24.39 7.09
N VAL A 77 7.47 -23.71 7.94
CA VAL A 77 8.11 -24.33 9.10
C VAL A 77 7.07 -24.82 10.10
N ALA A 78 6.07 -24.00 10.43
CA ALA A 78 4.99 -24.36 11.35
C ALA A 78 4.19 -25.58 10.88
N VAL A 79 3.94 -25.71 9.56
CA VAL A 79 3.28 -26.88 8.99
C VAL A 79 4.14 -28.13 9.15
N THR A 80 5.46 -28.02 8.92
CA THR A 80 6.36 -29.16 9.09
C THR A 80 6.46 -29.62 10.54
N GLU A 81 6.51 -28.70 11.51
CA GLU A 81 6.54 -29.03 12.94
C GLU A 81 5.23 -29.67 13.40
N ARG A 82 4.09 -29.21 12.89
CA ARG A 82 2.74 -29.70 13.26
C ARG A 82 2.24 -30.85 12.36
N THR A 83 3.11 -31.48 11.58
CA THR A 83 2.73 -32.52 10.60
C THR A 83 1.92 -33.65 11.24
N LYS A 84 2.38 -34.16 12.39
CA LYS A 84 1.74 -35.27 13.13
C LYS A 84 0.35 -34.90 13.64
N GLU A 85 0.18 -33.69 14.16
CA GLU A 85 -1.13 -33.18 14.60
C GLU A 85 -2.13 -33.08 13.45
N ILE A 86 -1.69 -32.60 12.28
CA ILE A 86 -2.50 -32.52 11.07
C ILE A 86 -2.92 -33.92 10.62
N GLY A 87 -2.00 -34.89 10.68
CA GLY A 87 -2.26 -36.30 10.38
C GLY A 87 -3.35 -36.89 11.27
N ILE A 88 -3.27 -36.67 12.58
CA ILE A 88 -4.28 -37.10 13.56
C ILE A 88 -5.65 -36.46 13.28
N ARG A 89 -5.70 -35.16 12.98
CA ARG A 89 -6.98 -34.51 12.64
C ARG A 89 -7.62 -35.10 11.38
N LYS A 90 -6.83 -35.38 10.34
CA LYS A 90 -7.35 -35.97 9.10
C LYS A 90 -7.76 -37.43 9.27
N SER A 91 -7.06 -38.23 10.07
CA SER A 91 -7.46 -39.62 10.33
C SER A 91 -8.76 -39.71 11.14
N LEU A 92 -9.06 -38.68 11.94
CA LEU A 92 -10.35 -38.49 12.62
C LEU A 92 -11.45 -37.91 11.71
N GLY A 93 -11.18 -37.69 10.42
CA GLY A 93 -12.18 -37.27 9.43
C GLY A 93 -12.21 -35.77 9.11
N ALA A 94 -11.24 -34.97 9.58
CA ALA A 94 -11.16 -33.56 9.16
C ALA A 94 -10.95 -33.44 7.65
N ARG A 95 -11.72 -32.57 6.99
CA ARG A 95 -11.61 -32.34 5.55
C ARG A 95 -10.40 -31.47 5.25
N GLN A 96 -9.87 -31.58 4.03
CA GLN A 96 -8.79 -30.71 3.55
C GLN A 96 -9.16 -29.22 3.68
N THR A 97 -10.44 -28.88 3.49
CA THR A 97 -10.97 -27.53 3.64
C THR A 97 -10.91 -26.99 5.06
N ASP A 98 -11.00 -27.86 6.07
CA ASP A 98 -11.01 -27.45 7.47
C ASP A 98 -9.59 -27.06 7.89
N ILE A 99 -8.61 -27.88 7.50
CA ILE A 99 -7.19 -27.60 7.67
C ILE A 99 -6.78 -26.32 6.92
N LEU A 100 -7.22 -26.18 5.67
CA LEU A 100 -6.96 -24.99 4.86
C LEU A 100 -7.49 -23.72 5.55
N LYS A 101 -8.75 -23.73 5.99
CA LYS A 101 -9.36 -22.58 6.68
C LYS A 101 -8.65 -22.25 7.99
N GLN A 102 -8.22 -23.25 8.75
CA GLN A 102 -7.47 -23.04 10.00
C GLN A 102 -6.16 -22.29 9.75
N PHE A 103 -5.34 -22.77 8.82
CA PHE A 103 -4.05 -22.14 8.52
C PHE A 103 -4.19 -20.77 7.86
N LEU A 104 -5.20 -20.58 7.00
CA LEU A 104 -5.51 -19.27 6.44
C LEU A 104 -5.97 -18.29 7.52
N ALA A 105 -6.75 -18.74 8.51
CA ALA A 105 -7.14 -17.91 9.65
C ALA A 105 -5.96 -17.56 10.55
N GLU A 106 -5.02 -18.49 10.79
CA GLU A 106 -3.76 -18.19 11.48
C GLU A 106 -2.94 -17.13 10.73
N ALA A 107 -2.74 -17.29 9.42
CA ALA A 107 -1.99 -16.33 8.62
C ALA A 107 -2.65 -14.95 8.59
N ALA A 108 -3.98 -14.91 8.44
CA ALA A 108 -4.76 -13.66 8.45
C ALA A 108 -4.70 -12.97 9.81
N THR A 109 -4.83 -13.70 10.92
CA THR A 109 -4.77 -13.14 12.28
C THR A 109 -3.37 -12.63 12.62
N LEU A 110 -2.32 -13.39 12.31
CA LEU A 110 -0.93 -12.95 12.48
C LEU A 110 -0.65 -11.66 11.70
N SER A 111 -1.12 -11.59 10.46
CA SER A 111 -0.92 -10.40 9.61
C SER A 111 -1.74 -9.22 10.11
N ALA A 112 -2.99 -9.43 10.50
CA ALA A 112 -3.83 -8.37 11.07
C ALA A 112 -3.26 -7.81 12.38
N ILE A 113 -2.73 -8.66 13.27
CA ILE A 113 -2.06 -8.25 14.51
C ILE A 113 -0.78 -7.46 14.17
N GLY A 114 0.04 -7.95 13.24
CA GLY A 114 1.22 -7.24 12.76
C GLY A 114 0.88 -5.87 12.15
N GLY A 115 -0.19 -5.80 11.35
CA GLY A 115 -0.71 -4.56 10.78
C GLY A 115 -1.22 -3.59 11.83
N LEU A 116 -1.90 -4.08 12.87
CA LEU A 116 -2.35 -3.26 14.00
C LEU A 116 -1.17 -2.70 14.80
N ILE A 117 -0.17 -3.53 15.10
CA ILE A 117 1.07 -3.10 15.78
C ILE A 117 1.79 -2.05 14.91
N GLY A 118 1.91 -2.32 13.61
CA GLY A 118 2.52 -1.39 12.66
C GLY A 118 1.79 -0.05 12.60
N LEU A 119 0.45 -0.06 12.64
CA LEU A 119 -0.36 1.16 12.69
C LEU A 119 -0.12 1.96 13.97
N ILE A 120 -0.07 1.28 15.13
CA ILE A 120 0.23 1.94 16.41
C ILE A 120 1.62 2.57 16.37
N LEU A 121 2.62 1.85 15.87
CA LEU A 121 3.97 2.38 15.70
C LEU A 121 4.01 3.56 14.72
N ALA A 122 3.27 3.48 13.62
CA ALA A 122 3.17 4.58 12.65
C ALA A 122 2.55 5.83 13.29
N GLU A 123 1.51 5.69 14.11
CA GLU A 123 0.89 6.80 14.83
C GLU A 123 1.86 7.41 15.86
N LEU A 124 2.57 6.59 16.63
CA LEU A 124 3.57 7.07 17.59
C LEU A 124 4.69 7.86 16.91
N VAL A 125 5.23 7.35 15.80
CA VAL A 125 6.22 8.06 14.99
C VAL A 125 5.62 9.33 14.40
N GLY A 126 4.37 9.28 13.94
CA GLY A 126 3.62 10.42 13.42
C GLY A 126 3.45 11.54 14.45
N LEU A 127 3.21 11.21 15.71
CA LEU A 127 3.13 12.19 16.81
C LEU A 127 4.48 12.88 17.04
N VAL A 128 5.58 12.12 17.05
CA VAL A 128 6.94 12.66 17.20
C VAL A 128 7.29 13.60 16.05
N ILE A 129 6.97 13.21 14.80
CA ILE A 129 7.18 14.05 13.62
C ILE A 129 6.31 15.31 13.68
N SER A 130 5.06 15.18 14.12
CA SER A 130 4.12 16.30 14.24
C SER A 130 4.57 17.36 15.23
N ALA A 131 5.27 16.95 16.30
CA ALA A 131 5.81 17.88 17.29
C ALA A 131 7.01 18.69 16.78
N MET A 132 7.76 18.18 15.81
CA MET A 132 9.03 18.79 15.36
C MET A 132 8.99 19.42 13.97
N PHE A 133 8.14 18.91 13.07
CA PHE A 133 8.18 19.27 11.65
C PHE A 133 6.82 19.72 11.11
N ILE A 134 5.95 18.76 10.80
CA ILE A 134 4.69 19.00 10.06
C ILE A 134 3.59 18.17 10.72
N GLN A 135 2.43 18.80 10.93
CA GLN A 135 1.25 18.13 11.46
C GLN A 135 0.86 16.94 10.58
N THR A 136 1.06 15.74 11.11
CA THR A 136 0.81 14.47 10.44
C THR A 136 -0.40 13.82 11.10
N LYS A 137 -1.44 13.53 10.33
CA LYS A 137 -2.64 12.82 10.82
C LYS A 137 -2.94 11.64 9.92
N ILE A 138 -3.10 10.46 10.51
CA ILE A 138 -3.55 9.27 9.80
C ILE A 138 -5.08 9.26 9.84
N PRO A 139 -5.77 9.37 8.69
CA PRO A 139 -7.22 9.31 8.68
C PRO A 139 -7.72 7.89 8.93
N TRP A 140 -8.86 7.75 9.61
CA TRP A 140 -9.39 6.45 10.02
C TRP A 140 -9.59 5.46 8.85
N TYR A 141 -9.95 5.95 7.66
CA TYR A 141 -10.12 5.10 6.49
C TYR A 141 -8.79 4.50 6.01
N ALA A 142 -7.67 5.22 6.15
CA ALA A 142 -6.35 4.72 5.78
C ALA A 142 -5.89 3.61 6.75
N ALA A 143 -6.22 3.74 8.04
CA ALA A 143 -6.00 2.69 9.02
C ALA A 143 -6.76 1.39 8.68
N VAL A 144 -8.05 1.52 8.31
CA VAL A 144 -8.87 0.37 7.90
C VAL A 144 -8.31 -0.28 6.63
N ILE A 145 -7.92 0.52 5.64
CA ILE A 145 -7.30 0.01 4.41
C ILE A 145 -5.97 -0.68 4.71
N ALA A 146 -5.12 -0.13 5.58
CA ALA A 146 -3.83 -0.72 5.93
C ALA A 146 -4.00 -2.10 6.59
N ILE A 147 -4.93 -2.23 7.53
CA ILE A 147 -5.24 -3.52 8.17
C ILE A 147 -5.82 -4.50 7.14
N GLY A 148 -6.73 -4.05 6.27
CA GLY A 148 -7.32 -4.88 5.22
C GLY A 148 -6.28 -5.39 4.21
N VAL A 149 -5.38 -4.51 3.77
CA VAL A 149 -4.27 -4.87 2.87
C VAL A 149 -3.32 -5.84 3.56
N SER A 150 -2.96 -5.61 4.82
CA SER A 150 -2.10 -6.50 5.60
C SER A 150 -2.70 -7.90 5.76
N ALA A 151 -3.98 -7.99 6.12
CA ALA A 151 -4.69 -9.26 6.21
C ALA A 151 -4.77 -9.96 4.84
N GLY A 152 -5.05 -9.22 3.76
CA GLY A 152 -5.07 -9.75 2.39
C GLY A 152 -3.73 -10.32 1.96
N VAL A 153 -2.63 -9.61 2.21
CA VAL A 153 -1.26 -10.08 1.94
C VAL A 153 -0.95 -11.34 2.76
N GLY A 154 -1.36 -11.38 4.02
CA GLY A 154 -1.26 -12.56 4.88
C GLY A 154 -1.95 -13.79 4.32
N ILE A 155 -3.17 -13.64 3.84
CA ILE A 155 -3.95 -14.70 3.21
C ILE A 155 -3.25 -15.19 1.94
N LEU A 156 -2.79 -14.27 1.08
CA LEU A 156 -2.10 -14.61 -0.16
C LEU A 156 -0.79 -15.38 0.11
N ALA A 157 0.00 -14.90 1.07
CA ALA A 157 1.23 -15.55 1.50
C ALA A 157 0.98 -16.93 2.15
N GLY A 158 -0.09 -17.04 2.94
CA GLY A 158 -0.46 -18.26 3.66
C GLY A 158 -1.13 -19.32 2.78
N LEU A 159 -1.60 -18.97 1.58
CA LEU A 159 -2.37 -19.89 0.73
C LEU A 159 -1.56 -21.12 0.30
N PHE A 160 -0.33 -20.91 -0.17
CA PHE A 160 0.55 -22.00 -0.59
C PHE A 160 0.87 -22.99 0.57
N PRO A 161 1.39 -22.54 1.73
CA PRO A 161 1.67 -23.46 2.84
C PRO A 161 0.40 -24.10 3.40
N ALA A 162 -0.72 -23.37 3.50
CA ALA A 162 -1.99 -23.94 3.97
C ALA A 162 -2.51 -25.03 3.02
N TRP A 163 -2.35 -24.84 1.71
CA TRP A 163 -2.71 -25.84 0.71
C TRP A 163 -1.81 -27.08 0.80
N LYS A 164 -0.51 -26.89 1.01
CA LYS A 164 0.43 -27.98 1.27
C LYS A 164 0.05 -28.77 2.53
N ALA A 165 -0.30 -28.08 3.62
CA ALA A 165 -0.79 -28.67 4.86
C ALA A 165 -2.06 -29.51 4.65
N ALA A 166 -3.02 -28.95 3.92
CA ALA A 166 -4.30 -29.57 3.62
C ALA A 166 -4.16 -30.85 2.76
N ARG A 167 -3.07 -31.03 2.02
CA ARG A 167 -2.82 -32.20 1.15
C ARG A 167 -1.92 -33.31 1.71
N LEU A 168 -1.35 -33.12 2.90
CA LEU A 168 -0.59 -34.19 3.59
C LEU A 168 -1.39 -35.50 3.75
N ASP A 169 -0.78 -36.63 3.42
CA ASP A 169 -1.35 -37.96 3.64
C ASP A 169 -1.33 -38.29 5.15
N PRO A 170 -2.47 -38.68 5.76
CA PRO A 170 -2.53 -39.04 7.17
C PRO A 170 -1.58 -40.19 7.56
N ILE A 171 -1.38 -41.16 6.66
CA ILE A 171 -0.54 -42.33 6.92
C ILE A 171 0.94 -41.91 6.95
N GLU A 172 1.36 -41.11 5.97
CA GLU A 172 2.73 -40.56 5.93
C GLU A 172 3.00 -39.63 7.12
N ALA A 173 2.02 -38.79 7.47
CA ALA A 173 2.14 -37.85 8.58
C ALA A 173 2.28 -38.52 9.96
N LEU A 174 1.74 -39.73 10.13
CA LEU A 174 1.87 -40.52 11.36
C LEU A 174 3.12 -41.42 11.38
N ARG A 175 3.69 -41.70 10.21
CA ARG A 175 4.90 -42.50 10.04
C ARG A 175 6.18 -41.67 10.11
N ALA A 176 6.09 -40.37 9.82
CA ALA A 176 7.14 -39.42 10.16
C ALA A 176 7.35 -39.43 11.68
N GLU A 177 8.57 -39.76 12.13
CA GLU A 177 8.94 -39.89 13.55
C GLU A 177 8.53 -38.66 14.38
#